data_AF-A0A2S9G8V9-F1
#
_entry.id   AF-A0A2S9G8V9-F1
#
_cell.length_a   1.000
_cell.length_b   1.000
_cell.length_c   1.000
_cell.angle_alpha   90.00
_cell.angle_beta   90.00
_cell.angle_gamma   90.00
#
_symmetry.space_group_name_H-M   'P 1'
#
loop_
_entity.id
_entity.type
_entity.pdbx_description
1 polymer ?
#
loop_
_entity_poly.entity_id
_entity_poly.type
_entity_poly.pdbx_seq_one_letter_code
_entity_poly.pdbx_strand_id
1 'polypeptide(L)'
;EDIEALGYELEEIRRDIEESLGERDAAYIRHTILFQRTLDVVERLVIAFSKSRKGWLIGTSALAFAKSVENMEIGHNVSHGQWDW
;
A
#
# COMPACT_ATOMS: atom_id res chain seq x y z
N GLU A 1 4.40 -28.42 -34.84
CA GLU A 1 3.00 -28.34 -34.38
C GLU A 1 2.87 -28.54 -32.88
N ASP A 2 2.81 -29.76 -32.32
CA ASP A 2 2.53 -29.92 -30.87
C ASP A 2 3.55 -29.24 -29.95
N ILE A 3 4.85 -29.31 -30.28
CA ILE A 3 5.90 -28.64 -29.49
C ILE A 3 5.82 -27.10 -29.60
N GLU A 4 5.40 -26.57 -30.75
CA GLU A 4 5.21 -25.12 -30.91
C GLU A 4 3.94 -24.64 -30.19
N ALA A 5 2.86 -25.42 -30.24
CA ALA A 5 1.64 -25.14 -29.50
C ALA A 5 1.90 -25.16 -27.98
N LEU A 6 2.62 -26.17 -27.48
CA LEU A 6 3.06 -26.23 -26.09
C LEU A 6 3.97 -25.05 -25.72
N GLY A 7 4.85 -24.63 -26.62
CA GLY A 7 5.69 -23.44 -26.43
C GLY A 7 4.86 -22.16 -26.28
N TYR A 8 3.80 -22.03 -27.07
CA TYR A 8 2.90 -20.87 -27.01
C TYR A 8 2.05 -20.84 -25.74
N GLU A 9 1.53 -21.99 -25.31
CA GLU A 9 0.76 -22.11 -24.07
C GLU A 9 1.62 -21.80 -22.83
N LEU A 10 2.87 -22.27 -22.81
CA LEU A 10 3.80 -21.96 -21.71
C LEU A 10 4.19 -20.48 -21.67
N GLU A 11 4.32 -19.84 -22.84
CA GLU A 11 4.57 -18.42 -22.95
C GLU A 11 3.39 -17.60 -22.39
N GLU A 12 2.17 -17.99 -22.72
CA GLU A 12 0.96 -17.35 -22.22
C GLU A 12 0.88 -17.47 -20.68
N ILE A 13 1.12 -18.66 -20.12
CA ILE A 13 1.17 -18.86 -18.67
C ILE A 13 2.27 -18.02 -18.02
N ARG A 14 3.46 -17.96 -18.64
CA ARG A 14 4.55 -17.12 -18.13
C ARG A 14 4.13 -15.66 -18.08
N ARG A 15 3.56 -15.14 -19.17
CA ARG A 15 3.13 -13.74 -19.24
C ARG A 15 2.06 -13.44 -18.20
N ASP A 16 1.06 -14.31 -18.06
CA ASP A 16 0.00 -14.15 -17.06
C ASP A 16 0.55 -14.17 -15.63
N ILE A 17 1.52 -15.04 -15.34
CA ILE A 17 2.19 -15.08 -14.04
C ILE A 17 3.01 -13.81 -13.82
N GLU A 18 3.83 -13.39 -14.78
CA GLU A 18 4.64 -12.17 -14.71
C GLU A 18 3.77 -10.92 -14.54
N GLU A 19 2.63 -10.84 -15.23
CA GLU A 19 1.67 -9.73 -15.12
C GLU A 19 0.93 -9.74 -13.77
N SER A 20 0.66 -10.93 -13.22
CA SER A 20 0.08 -11.09 -11.87
C SER A 20 1.06 -10.74 -10.74
N LEU A 21 2.37 -10.92 -10.99
CA LEU A 21 3.49 -10.57 -10.10
C LEU A 21 3.76 -9.07 -10.17
N GLY A 22 2.78 -8.28 -9.74
CA GLY A 22 2.91 -6.83 -9.67
C GLY A 22 1.56 -6.16 -9.47
N GLU A 23 0.49 -6.68 -10.07
CA GLU A 23 -0.85 -6.10 -9.91
C GLU A 23 -1.36 -6.20 -8.46
N ARG A 24 -1.22 -7.38 -7.83
CA ARG A 24 -1.69 -7.60 -6.45
C ARG A 24 -0.96 -6.70 -5.46
N ASP A 25 0.33 -6.57 -5.69
CA ASP A 25 1.24 -5.77 -4.89
C ASP A 25 1.01 -4.27 -5.07
N ALA A 26 0.81 -3.82 -6.32
CA ALA A 26 0.40 -2.46 -6.65
C ALA A 26 -0.99 -2.11 -6.08
N ALA A 27 -1.93 -3.06 -6.07
CA ALA A 27 -3.22 -2.86 -5.43
C ALA A 27 -3.07 -2.72 -3.91
N TYR A 28 -2.26 -3.58 -3.29
CA TYR A 28 -1.97 -3.53 -1.86
C TYR A 28 -1.39 -2.16 -1.45
N ILE A 29 -0.29 -1.73 -2.07
CA ILE A 29 0.37 -0.47 -1.71
C ILE A 29 -0.50 0.76 -2.00
N ARG A 30 -1.29 0.76 -3.08
CA ARG A 30 -2.26 1.85 -3.35
C ARG A 30 -3.32 1.94 -2.27
N HIS A 31 -3.85 0.80 -1.83
CA HIS A 31 -4.79 0.77 -0.70
C HIS A 31 -4.12 1.20 0.62
N THR A 32 -2.88 0.80 0.88
CA THR A 32 -2.11 1.21 2.05
C THR A 32 -1.86 2.73 2.05
N ILE A 33 -1.47 3.31 0.91
CA ILE A 33 -1.31 4.76 0.75
C ILE A 33 -2.64 5.48 0.98
N LEU A 34 -3.74 4.98 0.40
CA LEU A 34 -5.07 5.57 0.60
C LEU A 34 -5.49 5.54 2.06
N PHE A 35 -5.32 4.41 2.73
CA PHE A 35 -5.60 4.24 4.15
C PHE A 35 -4.76 5.20 5.01
N GLN A 36 -3.44 5.23 4.79
CA GLN A 36 -2.53 6.10 5.53
C GLN A 36 -2.89 7.58 5.34
N ARG A 37 -3.15 8.04 4.11
CA ARG A 37 -3.52 9.43 3.83
C ARG A 37 -4.88 9.80 4.42
N THR A 38 -5.83 8.87 4.39
CA THR A 38 -7.15 9.08 5.01
C THR A 38 -6.99 9.26 6.52
N LEU A 39 -6.16 8.41 7.15
CA LEU A 39 -5.85 8.54 8.56
C LEU A 39 -5.16 9.87 8.86
N ASP A 40 -4.15 10.26 8.04
CA ASP A 40 -3.39 11.52 8.18
C ASP A 40 -4.31 12.75 8.21
N VAL A 41 -5.39 12.74 7.41
CA VAL A 41 -6.40 13.80 7.43
C VAL A 41 -7.33 13.68 8.63
N VAL A 42 -7.86 12.49 8.91
CA VAL A 42 -8.85 12.26 9.97
C VAL A 42 -8.28 12.61 11.35
N GLU A 43 -7.06 12.21 11.66
CA GLU A 43 -6.42 12.49 12.94
C GLU A 43 -6.25 14.01 13.18
N ARG A 44 -5.91 14.78 12.14
CA ARG A 44 -5.74 16.23 12.23
C ARG A 44 -7.08 16.89 12.50
N LEU A 45 -8.14 16.42 11.86
CA LEU A 45 -9.49 16.87 12.15
C LEU A 45 -9.88 16.52 13.60
N VAL A 46 -9.61 15.30 14.05
CA VAL A 46 -9.89 14.88 15.44
C VAL A 46 -9.14 15.76 16.43
N ILE A 47 -7.85 16.01 16.23
CA ILE A 47 -7.04 16.87 17.11
C ILE A 47 -7.55 18.31 17.07
N ALA A 48 -7.82 18.86 15.88
CA ALA A 48 -8.23 20.25 15.72
C ALA A 48 -9.62 20.55 16.30
N PHE A 49 -10.56 19.59 16.21
CA PHE A 49 -11.94 19.79 16.62
C PHE A 49 -12.29 19.16 17.98
N SER A 50 -11.43 18.29 18.54
CA SER A 50 -11.65 17.76 19.89
C SER A 50 -11.19 18.71 20.98
N LYS A 51 -12.12 19.05 21.90
CA LYS A 51 -11.82 19.75 23.15
C LYS A 51 -11.57 18.82 24.34
N SER A 52 -11.72 17.50 24.14
CA SER A 52 -11.59 16.49 25.20
C SER A 52 -10.19 15.88 25.22
N ARG A 53 -9.71 15.52 26.42
CA ARG A 53 -8.45 14.79 26.59
C ARG A 53 -8.44 13.43 25.87
N LYS A 54 -9.60 12.75 25.84
CA LYS A 54 -9.76 11.47 25.14
C LYS A 54 -9.61 11.63 23.63
N GLY A 55 -10.26 12.63 23.03
CA GLY A 55 -10.16 12.86 21.59
C GLY A 55 -8.76 13.34 21.18
N TRP A 56 -8.09 14.14 22.01
CA TRP A 56 -6.67 14.45 21.79
C TRP A 56 -5.80 13.19 21.80
N LEU A 57 -5.97 12.31 22.81
CA LEU A 57 -5.22 11.06 22.89
C LEU A 57 -5.46 10.16 21.67
N ILE A 58 -6.72 9.97 21.28
CA ILE A 58 -7.08 9.18 20.08
C ILE A 58 -6.44 9.78 18.83
N GLY A 59 -6.54 11.10 18.64
CA GLY A 59 -5.97 11.78 17.49
C GLY A 59 -4.44 11.66 17.44
N THR A 60 -3.76 11.83 18.56
CA THR A 60 -2.30 11.67 18.62
C THR A 60 -1.86 10.22 18.39
N SER A 61 -2.60 9.23 18.92
CA SER A 61 -2.33 7.82 18.65
C SER A 61 -2.54 7.46 17.17
N ALA A 62 -3.60 7.99 16.55
CA ALA A 62 -3.86 7.80 15.12
C ALA A 62 -2.75 8.42 14.26
N LEU A 63 -2.31 9.65 14.58
CA LEU A 63 -1.16 10.31 13.94
C LEU A 63 0.12 9.48 14.06
N ALA A 64 0.43 8.96 15.25
CA ALA A 64 1.60 8.11 15.44
C ALA A 64 1.52 6.86 14.55
N PHE A 65 0.36 6.24 14.47
CA PHE A 65 0.14 5.06 13.63
C PHE A 65 0.26 5.39 12.13
N ALA A 66 -0.35 6.48 11.65
CA ALA A 66 -0.25 6.92 10.27
C ALA A 66 1.21 7.15 9.86
N LYS A 67 2.01 7.77 10.74
CA LYS A 67 3.45 7.99 10.51
C LYS A 67 4.29 6.72 10.56
N SER A 68 3.94 5.77 11.42
CA SER A 68 4.58 4.45 11.40
C SER A 68 4.34 3.73 10.07
N VAL A 69 3.11 3.75 9.53
CA VAL A 69 2.80 3.13 8.22
C VAL A 69 3.52 3.87 7.09
N GLU A 70 3.49 5.20 7.08
CA GLU A 70 4.21 6.02 6.10
C GLU A 70 5.70 5.67 6.05
N ASN A 71 6.34 5.53 7.20
CA ASN A 71 7.79 5.28 7.26
C ASN A 71 8.14 3.80 7.01
N MET A 72 7.52 2.88 7.76
CA MET A 72 7.93 1.48 7.78
C MET A 72 7.42 0.66 6.60
N GLU A 73 6.24 1.00 6.05
CA GLU A 73 5.64 0.23 4.97
C GLU A 73 5.88 0.93 3.63
N ILE A 74 5.48 2.20 3.52
CA ILE A 74 5.57 2.91 2.24
C ILE A 74 7.01 3.35 2.00
N GLY A 75 7.61 4.10 2.94
CA GLY A 75 8.95 4.66 2.80
C GLY A 75 10.03 3.59 2.66
N HIS A 76 10.00 2.56 3.51
CA HIS A 76 10.96 1.45 3.46
C HIS A 76 10.89 0.69 2.13
N ASN A 77 9.70 0.25 1.71
CA ASN A 77 9.54 -0.60 0.53
C ASN A 77 9.82 0.16 -0.76
N VAL A 78 9.42 1.45 -0.85
CA VAL A 78 9.80 2.34 -1.96
C VAL A 78 11.32 2.57 -1.98
N SER A 79 11.94 2.82 -0.83
CA SER A 79 13.41 3.04 -0.75
C SER A 79 14.21 1.80 -1.12
N HIS A 80 13.66 0.60 -0.89
CA HIS A 80 14.25 -0.67 -1.31
C HIS A 80 13.97 -1.02 -2.78
N GLY A 81 13.22 -0.19 -3.51
CA GLY A 81 12.88 -0.43 -4.91
C GLY A 81 11.89 -1.57 -5.12
N GLN A 82 11.17 -2.00 -4.08
CA GLN A 82 10.09 -2.98 -4.23
C GLN A 82 8.93 -2.40 -5.05
N TRP A 83 8.80 -1.08 -4.98
CA TRP A 83 7.74 -0.26 -5.54
C TRP A 83 8.34 0.77 -6.51
N ASP A 84 8.96 0.30 -7.58
CA ASP A 84 9.65 1.11 -8.60
C ASP A 84 8.74 1.44 -9.79
N TRP A 85 7.58 2.03 -9.51
CA TRP A 85 6.77 2.73 -10.52
C TRP A 85 7.10 4.23 -10.55
#